data_AF-A0A396HUM9-F1
#
_entry.id   AF-A0A396HUM9-F1
#
_cell.length_a   1.000
_cell.length_b   1.000
_cell.length_c   1.000
_cell.angle_alpha   90.00
_cell.angle_beta   90.00
_cell.angle_gamma   90.00
#
_symmetry.space_group_name_H-M   'P 1'
#
loop_
_entity.id
_entity.type
_entity.pdbx_description
1 polymer ?
#
loop_
_entity_poly.entity_id
_entity_poly.type
_entity_poly.pdbx_seq_one_letter_code
_entity_poly.pdbx_strand_id
1 'polypeptide(L)'
;MSSKYHVRSNSFPSQSHPSSTRIEQELTKMKTWEATSTSTSDSITTGLSFLEDLYISLEDLLNMSSTQKAISHHHGEKFVEELLDGSVKVLDICGITRDTVIPCFWT
;
A
#
# COMPACT_ATOMS: atom_id res chain seq x y z
N MET A 1 -26.86 40.92 32.84
CA MET A 1 -25.98 39.77 33.14
C MET A 1 -25.62 39.13 31.80
N SER A 2 -24.40 39.33 31.32
CA SER A 2 -23.97 38.93 29.98
C SER A 2 -23.55 37.45 29.98
N SER A 3 -24.30 36.59 29.31
CA SER A 3 -23.96 35.17 29.17
C SER A 3 -22.85 35.00 28.13
N LYS A 4 -21.63 34.67 28.59
CA LYS A 4 -20.50 34.27 27.76
C LYS A 4 -20.86 32.99 27.00
N TYR A 5 -20.99 33.09 25.69
CA TYR A 5 -21.09 31.92 24.82
C TYR A 5 -19.74 31.19 24.80
N HIS A 6 -19.66 30.03 25.46
CA HIS A 6 -18.51 29.14 25.36
C HIS A 6 -18.68 28.29 24.11
N VAL A 7 -18.04 28.69 23.02
CA VAL A 7 -17.90 27.85 21.82
C VAL A 7 -16.99 26.68 22.21
N ARG A 8 -17.56 25.49 22.39
CA ARG A 8 -16.79 24.24 22.49
C ARG A 8 -16.65 23.68 21.08
N SER A 9 -15.44 23.73 20.54
CA SER A 9 -15.12 23.03 19.31
C SER A 9 -15.13 21.53 19.59
N ASN A 10 -16.05 20.79 18.97
CA ASN A 10 -15.98 19.34 18.91
C ASN A 10 -15.00 18.96 17.79
N SER A 11 -13.81 18.51 18.15
CA SER A 11 -12.98 17.72 17.25
C SER A 11 -13.64 16.36 17.07
N PHE A 12 -14.16 16.08 15.88
CA PHE A 12 -14.58 14.74 15.51
C PHE A 12 -13.38 13.77 15.65
N PRO A 13 -13.59 12.51 16.09
CA PRO A 13 -12.53 11.53 16.01
C PRO A 13 -12.08 11.46 14.54
N SER A 14 -10.77 11.59 14.32
CA SER A 14 -10.14 11.40 13.02
C SER A 14 -10.28 9.92 12.65
N GLN A 15 -11.46 9.53 12.20
CA GLN A 15 -11.72 8.20 11.69
C GLN A 15 -10.98 8.12 10.36
N SER A 16 -9.90 7.35 10.35
CA SER A 16 -9.13 7.08 9.13
C SER A 16 -10.09 6.60 8.03
N HIS A 17 -9.87 7.07 6.80
CA HIS A 17 -10.70 6.65 5.69
C HIS A 17 -10.63 5.11 5.54
N PRO A 18 -11.77 4.44 5.24
CA PRO A 18 -11.83 2.99 5.17
C PRO A 18 -10.83 2.38 4.17
N SER A 19 -10.46 3.13 3.12
CA SER A 19 -9.41 2.76 2.16
C SER A 19 -8.01 2.74 2.77
N SER A 20 -7.68 3.71 3.64
CA SER A 20 -6.40 3.75 4.37
C SER A 20 -6.28 2.57 5.33
N THR A 21 -7.37 2.23 6.03
CA THR A 21 -7.39 1.09 6.96
C THR A 21 -7.20 -0.24 6.24
N ARG A 22 -7.73 -0.39 5.02
CA ARG A 22 -7.55 -1.61 4.22
C ARG A 22 -6.08 -1.81 3.82
N ILE A 23 -5.40 -0.77 3.34
CA ILE A 23 -3.97 -0.85 2.98
C ILE A 23 -3.11 -1.19 4.20
N GLU A 24 -3.38 -0.58 5.35
CA GLU A 24 -2.67 -0.89 6.60
C GLU A 24 -2.84 -2.36 7.02
N GLN A 25 -4.04 -2.93 6.83
CA GLN A 25 -4.30 -4.34 7.10
C GLN A 25 -3.50 -5.25 6.15
N GLU A 26 -3.49 -4.98 4.85
CA GLU A 26 -2.71 -5.79 3.89
C GLU A 26 -1.20 -5.70 4.16
N LEU A 27 -0.68 -4.51 4.48
CA LEU A 27 0.72 -4.34 4.89
C LEU A 27 1.05 -5.11 6.18
N THR A 28 0.13 -5.13 7.14
CA THR A 28 0.32 -5.90 8.38
C THR A 28 0.38 -7.40 8.09
N LYS A 29 -0.51 -7.91 7.23
CA LYS A 29 -0.48 -9.32 6.81
C LYS A 29 0.83 -9.66 6.11
N MET A 30 1.27 -8.82 5.16
CA MET A 30 2.53 -9.01 4.43
C MET A 30 3.73 -9.06 5.38
N LYS A 31 3.78 -8.17 6.39
CA LYS A 31 4.83 -8.16 7.41
C LYS A 31 4.82 -9.41 8.30
N THR A 32 3.64 -9.91 8.66
CA THR A 32 3.54 -11.18 9.41
C THR A 32 3.95 -12.38 8.57
N TRP A 33 3.63 -12.38 7.27
CA TRP A 33 4.08 -13.39 6.32
C TRP A 33 5.60 -13.35 6.17
N GLU A 34 6.21 -12.18 5.98
CA GLU A 34 7.67 -12.03 5.88
C GLU A 34 8.38 -12.63 7.10
N ALA A 35 7.87 -12.37 8.31
CA ALA A 35 8.42 -12.90 9.55
C ALA A 35 8.28 -14.43 9.71
N THR A 36 7.32 -15.05 9.02
CA THR A 36 7.03 -16.49 9.10
C THR A 36 7.44 -17.26 7.83
N SER A 37 7.93 -16.54 6.83
CA SER A 37 8.26 -17.11 5.52
C SER A 37 9.47 -18.02 5.57
N THR A 38 9.40 -19.08 4.78
CA THR A 38 10.52 -19.98 4.51
C THR A 38 10.93 -19.83 3.05
N SER A 39 12.17 -20.16 2.68
CA SER A 39 12.63 -20.10 1.27
C SER A 39 12.07 -21.25 0.41
N THR A 40 10.78 -21.54 0.56
CA THR A 40 10.04 -22.56 -0.17
C THR A 40 9.27 -21.94 -1.33
N SER A 41 9.12 -22.66 -2.44
CA SER A 41 8.36 -22.20 -3.61
C SER A 41 6.93 -21.75 -3.25
N ASP A 42 6.23 -22.48 -2.38
CA ASP A 42 4.87 -22.13 -1.93
C ASP A 42 4.83 -20.82 -1.13
N SER A 43 5.90 -20.51 -0.39
CA SER A 43 6.02 -19.24 0.33
C SER A 43 6.16 -18.11 -0.68
N ILE A 44 7.00 -18.28 -1.71
CA ILE A 44 7.21 -17.28 -2.77
C ILE A 44 5.91 -16.97 -3.50
N THR A 45 5.14 -17.99 -3.90
CA THR A 45 3.83 -17.78 -4.55
C THR A 45 2.86 -17.05 -3.64
N THR A 46 2.83 -17.40 -2.36
CA THR A 46 1.99 -16.71 -1.36
C THR A 46 2.41 -15.25 -1.18
N GLY A 47 3.70 -14.95 -1.16
CA GLY A 47 4.23 -13.59 -1.09
C GLY A 47 3.83 -12.74 -2.30
N LEU A 48 3.86 -13.32 -3.51
CA LEU A 48 3.39 -12.65 -4.73
C LEU A 48 1.89 -12.35 -4.67
N SER A 49 1.06 -13.26 -4.13
CA SER A 49 -0.37 -13.00 -3.93
C SER A 49 -0.63 -11.87 -2.93
N PHE A 50 0.12 -11.80 -1.81
CA PHE A 50 0.01 -10.66 -0.89
C PHE A 50 0.39 -9.33 -1.54
N LEU A 51 1.39 -9.36 -2.42
CA LEU A 51 1.80 -8.17 -3.16
C LEU A 51 0.69 -7.72 -4.12
N GLU A 52 0.08 -8.65 -4.85
CA GLU A 52 -1.08 -8.39 -5.72
C GLU A 52 -2.23 -7.72 -4.95
N ASP A 53 -2.64 -8.29 -3.81
CA ASP A 53 -3.71 -7.74 -2.97
C ASP A 53 -3.39 -6.31 -2.48
N LEU A 54 -2.14 -6.05 -2.10
CA LEU A 54 -1.68 -4.73 -1.72
C LEU A 54 -1.80 -3.74 -2.89
N TYR A 55 -1.36 -4.12 -4.09
CA TYR A 55 -1.45 -3.27 -5.28
C TYR A 55 -2.90 -2.95 -5.64
N ILE A 56 -3.83 -3.92 -5.58
CA ILE A 56 -5.26 -3.69 -5.80
C ILE A 56 -5.80 -2.67 -4.78
N SER A 57 -5.45 -2.84 -3.50
CA SER A 57 -5.90 -1.91 -2.46
C SER A 57 -5.32 -0.50 -2.61
N LEU A 58 -4.11 -0.38 -3.14
CA LEU A 58 -3.46 0.88 -3.44
C LEU A 58 -4.07 1.56 -4.67
N GLU A 59 -4.39 0.80 -5.72
CA GLU A 59 -5.12 1.29 -6.90
C GLU A 59 -6.50 1.85 -6.50
N ASP A 60 -7.24 1.15 -5.64
CA ASP A 60 -8.52 1.62 -5.10
C ASP A 60 -8.36 2.97 -4.37
N LEU A 61 -7.28 3.14 -3.60
CA LEU A 61 -6.99 4.40 -2.91
C LEU A 61 -6.62 5.51 -3.90
N LEU A 62 -5.82 5.21 -4.92
CA LEU A 62 -5.38 6.18 -5.95
C LEU A 62 -6.53 6.61 -6.86
N ASN A 63 -7.50 5.73 -7.12
CA ASN A 63 -8.70 6.02 -7.90
C ASN A 63 -9.71 6.91 -7.14
N MET A 64 -9.56 7.11 -5.83
CA MET A 64 -10.40 8.06 -5.10
C MET A 64 -10.13 9.50 -5.53
N SER A 65 -11.22 10.24 -5.80
CA SER A 65 -11.17 11.66 -6.19
C SER A 65 -10.49 12.55 -5.13
N SER A 66 -10.59 12.21 -3.85
CA SER A 66 -9.88 12.88 -2.76
C SER A 66 -8.36 12.73 -2.89
N THR A 67 -7.90 11.53 -3.24
CA THR A 67 -6.47 11.20 -3.40
C THR A 67 -5.93 11.88 -4.64
N GLN A 68 -6.63 11.80 -5.78
CA GLN A 68 -6.22 12.51 -7.00
C GLN A 68 -6.16 14.03 -6.80
N LYS A 69 -7.10 14.60 -6.05
CA LYS A 69 -7.09 16.02 -5.73
C LYS A 69 -5.92 16.39 -4.83
N ALA A 70 -5.58 15.56 -3.84
CA ALA A 70 -4.41 15.73 -2.99
C ALA A 70 -3.09 15.65 -3.80
N ILE A 71 -3.01 14.71 -4.74
CA ILE A 71 -1.87 14.59 -5.68
C ILE A 71 -1.78 15.85 -6.57
N SER A 72 -2.89 16.34 -7.11
CA SER A 72 -2.87 17.53 -7.99
C SER A 72 -2.41 18.82 -7.29
N HIS A 73 -2.55 18.92 -5.97
CA HIS A 73 -2.38 20.18 -5.24
C HIS A 73 -0.91 20.42 -4.78
N HIS A 74 0.02 20.47 -5.73
CA HIS A 74 1.39 20.99 -5.55
C HIS A 74 2.42 20.05 -4.86
N HIS A 75 1.99 18.92 -4.27
CA HIS A 75 2.89 17.94 -3.63
C HIS A 75 2.84 16.53 -4.27
N GLY A 76 2.04 16.32 -5.31
CA GLY A 76 1.86 15.01 -5.92
C GLY A 76 3.00 14.53 -6.80
N GLU A 77 3.80 15.41 -7.41
CA GLU A 77 4.89 14.97 -8.31
C GLU A 77 5.90 14.09 -7.57
N LYS A 78 6.37 14.54 -6.40
CA LYS A 78 7.28 13.77 -5.56
C LYS A 78 6.63 12.48 -5.04
N PHE A 79 5.35 12.53 -4.67
CA PHE A 79 4.61 11.35 -4.23
C PHE A 79 4.46 10.31 -5.34
N VAL A 80 4.15 10.75 -6.56
CA VAL A 80 4.04 9.89 -7.74
C VAL A 80 5.40 9.32 -8.13
N GLU A 81 6.48 10.11 -8.02
CA GLU A 81 7.84 9.63 -8.26
C GLU A 81 8.26 8.55 -7.26
N GLU A 82 8.05 8.75 -5.96
CA GLU A 82 8.33 7.74 -4.92
C GLU A 82 7.50 6.46 -5.12
N LEU A 83 6.22 6.61 -5.48
CA LEU A 83 5.34 5.48 -5.79
C LEU A 83 5.82 4.69 -7.02
N LEU A 84 6.24 5.41 -8.08
CA LEU A 84 6.74 4.80 -9.31
C LEU A 84 8.08 4.07 -9.06
N ASP A 85 9.00 4.69 -8.32
CA ASP A 85 10.26 4.06 -7.91
C ASP A 85 10.02 2.76 -7.12
N GLY A 86 9.06 2.78 -6.17
CA GLY A 86 8.64 1.57 -5.46
C GLY A 86 8.08 0.49 -6.39
N SER A 87 7.31 0.89 -7.40
CA SER A 87 6.71 -0.01 -8.38
C SER A 87 7.76 -0.67 -9.30
N VAL A 88 8.77 0.09 -9.73
CA VAL A 88 9.89 -0.43 -10.52
C VAL A 88 10.69 -1.46 -9.73
N LYS A 89 10.97 -1.21 -8.45
CA LYS A 89 11.68 -2.18 -7.59
C LYS A 89 10.94 -3.52 -7.48
N VAL A 90 9.61 -3.48 -7.39
CA VAL A 90 8.81 -4.70 -7.40
C VAL A 90 8.91 -5.43 -8.73
N LEU A 91 8.84 -4.71 -9.85
CA LEU A 91 8.97 -5.31 -11.17
C LEU A 91 10.35 -5.97 -11.36
N ASP A 92 11.41 -5.36 -10.86
CA ASP A 92 12.76 -5.94 -10.85
C ASP A 92 12.82 -7.24 -10.04
N ILE A 93 12.21 -7.27 -8.84
CA ILE A 93 12.12 -8.49 -8.03
C ILE A 93 11.35 -9.59 -8.76
N CYS A 94 10.24 -9.25 -9.42
CA CYS A 94 9.49 -10.21 -10.25
C CYS A 94 10.32 -10.71 -11.43
N GLY A 95 11.13 -9.83 -12.04
CA GLY A 95 12.07 -10.18 -13.10
C GLY A 95 13.15 -11.17 -12.63
N ILE A 96 13.79 -10.87 -11.50
CA ILE A 96 14.78 -11.76 -10.88
C ILE A 96 14.15 -13.09 -10.48
N THR A 97 12.95 -13.08 -9.89
CA THR A 97 12.22 -14.29 -9.53
C THR A 97 11.94 -15.15 -10.76
N ARG A 98 11.47 -14.53 -11.85
CA ARG A 98 11.29 -15.22 -13.13
C ARG A 98 12.60 -15.81 -13.62
N ASP A 99 13.68 -15.04 -13.63
CA ASP A 99 14.98 -15.47 -14.14
C ASP A 99 15.71 -16.47 -13.23
N THR A 100 15.25 -16.67 -11.99
CA THR A 100 15.80 -17.65 -11.03
C THR A 100 14.94 -18.91 -10.89
N VAL A 101 13.62 -18.79 -11.07
CA VAL A 101 12.67 -19.91 -11.00
C VAL A 101 12.50 -20.61 -12.35
N ILE A 102 12.52 -19.88 -13.47
CA ILE A 102 12.42 -20.47 -14.83
C ILE A 102 13.62 -21.36 -15.22
N PRO A 103 14.88 -21.05 -14.89
CA PRO A 103 16.01 -21.91 -15.26
C PRO A 103 15.94 -23.31 -14.65
N CYS A 104 15.34 -23.44 -13.46
CA CYS A 104 15.22 -24.72 -12.75
C CYS A 104 14.18 -25.66 -13.37
N PHE A 105 13.34 -25.20 -14.31
CA PHE A 105 12.35 -26.03 -15.00
C PHE A 105 12.87 -26.65 -16.31
N TRP A 106 14.04 -26.22 -16.79
CA TRP A 106 14.63 -26.65 -18.07
C TRP A 106 15.98 -27.42 -17.92
N THR A 107 16.30 -27.88 -16.71
CA THR A 107 17.37 -28.86 -16.43
C THR A 107 16.76 -30.06 -15.73
#